data_AF-A0A3N4MFS0-F1
#
_entry.id   AF-A0A3N4MFS0-F1
#
_cell.length_a   1.000
_cell.length_b   1.000
_cell.length_c   1.000
_cell.angle_alpha   90.00
_cell.angle_beta   90.00
_cell.angle_gamma   90.00
#
_symmetry.space_group_name_H-M   'P 1'
#
loop_
_entity.id
_entity.type
_entity.pdbx_description
1 polymer ?
#
loop_
_entity_poly.entity_id
_entity_poly.type
_entity_poly.pdbx_seq_one_letter_code
_entity_poly.pdbx_strand_id
1 'polypeptide(L)'
;MEYLDQLKGILEPGENFPLPELFKMEMLALTERLLELEMAASAEERAQFEKQVHELMGRQFLEVSEDIQAYARGKASLGQVTLLKEYYVKQKYCLRIMERLSTFASRDQVS
;
A
#
# COMPACT_ATOMS: atom_id res chain seq x y z
N MET A 1 -6.88 4.14 6.93
CA MET A 1 -6.29 5.32 6.26
C MET A 1 -5.81 6.38 7.26
N GLU A 2 -6.47 6.56 8.43
CA GLU A 2 -6.08 7.54 9.47
C GLU A 2 -4.59 7.57 9.84
N TYR A 3 -3.88 6.44 9.72
CA TYR A 3 -2.47 6.34 10.10
C TYR A 3 -1.51 6.95 9.07
N LEU A 4 -1.89 6.99 7.78
CA LEU A 4 -1.06 7.64 6.76
C LEU A 4 -1.03 9.15 6.93
N ASP A 5 -2.11 9.73 7.46
CA ASP A 5 -2.17 11.15 7.78
C ASP A 5 -1.17 11.51 8.89
N GLN A 6 -0.92 10.61 9.84
CA GLN A 6 0.08 10.77 10.90
C GLN A 6 1.52 10.74 10.35
N LEU A 7 1.72 10.15 9.18
CA LEU A 7 3.02 10.06 8.49
C LEU A 7 3.16 11.11 7.38
N LYS A 8 2.21 12.05 7.26
CA LYS A 8 2.24 13.08 6.23
C LYS A 8 3.49 13.96 6.42
N GLY A 9 4.27 14.09 5.36
CA GLY A 9 5.53 14.84 5.40
C GLY A 9 6.71 14.06 5.96
N ILE A 10 6.56 12.76 6.23
CA ILE A 10 7.71 11.92 6.64
C ILE A 10 8.76 11.82 5.54
N LEU A 11 8.34 11.88 4.26
CA LEU A 11 9.24 12.00 3.11
C LEU A 11 9.45 13.46 2.76
N GLU A 12 10.68 13.82 2.41
CA GLU A 12 10.99 15.11 1.84
C GLU A 12 10.33 15.26 0.46
N PRO A 13 9.96 16.48 0.04
CA PRO A 13 9.44 16.72 -1.30
C PRO A 13 10.41 16.22 -2.38
N GLY A 14 9.95 15.28 -3.20
CA GLY A 14 10.77 14.66 -4.25
C GLY A 14 11.71 13.55 -3.78
N GLU A 15 11.67 13.17 -2.49
CA GLU A 15 12.43 12.05 -1.97
C GLU A 15 11.99 10.74 -2.66
N ASN A 16 12.94 10.11 -3.36
CA ASN A 16 12.76 8.76 -3.87
C ASN A 16 13.30 7.77 -2.83
N PHE A 17 12.40 7.18 -2.06
CA PHE A 17 12.76 6.18 -1.06
C PHE A 17 12.72 4.77 -1.68
N PRO A 18 13.85 4.05 -1.72
CA PRO A 18 13.91 2.74 -2.35
C PRO A 18 13.14 1.70 -1.54
N LEU A 19 12.37 0.86 -2.24
CA LEU A 19 11.68 -0.27 -1.63
C LEU A 19 12.59 -1.52 -1.59
N PRO A 20 12.42 -2.41 -0.59
CA PRO A 20 13.10 -3.70 -0.55
C PRO A 20 12.83 -4.53 -1.80
N GLU A 21 13.81 -5.32 -2.24
CA GLU A 21 13.69 -6.18 -3.43
C GLU A 21 12.52 -7.16 -3.33
N LEU A 22 12.41 -7.84 -2.19
CA LEU A 22 11.33 -8.79 -1.94
C LEU A 22 9.95 -8.15 -2.07
N PHE A 23 9.80 -6.91 -1.60
CA PHE A 23 8.54 -6.17 -1.74
C PHE A 23 8.26 -5.80 -3.20
N LYS A 24 9.27 -5.37 -3.96
CA LYS A 24 9.11 -5.08 -5.40
C LYS A 24 8.67 -6.33 -6.18
N MET A 25 9.23 -7.49 -5.86
CA MET A 25 8.81 -8.77 -6.47
C MET A 25 7.36 -9.12 -6.14
N GLU A 26 6.93 -8.95 -4.88
CA GLU A 26 5.54 -9.14 -4.48
C GLU A 26 4.59 -8.17 -5.22
N MET A 27 4.99 -6.91 -5.36
CA MET A 27 4.21 -5.90 -6.08
C MET A 27 4.12 -6.18 -7.58
N LEU A 28 5.18 -6.74 -8.18
CA LEU A 28 5.14 -7.18 -9.57
C LEU A 28 4.08 -8.28 -9.75
N ALA A 29 4.11 -9.32 -8.91
CA ALA A 29 3.13 -10.40 -8.96
C ALA A 29 1.69 -9.90 -8.76
N LEU A 30 1.46 -8.98 -7.81
CA LEU A 30 0.14 -8.37 -7.62
C LEU A 30 -0.29 -7.52 -8.82
N THR A 31 0.65 -6.82 -9.47
CA THR A 31 0.36 -6.01 -10.65
C THR A 31 0.02 -6.87 -11.86
N GLU A 32 0.73 -7.97 -12.07
CA GLU A 32 0.41 -8.95 -13.10
C GLU A 32 -0.99 -9.54 -12.89
N ARG A 33 -1.31 -9.94 -11.64
CA ARG A 33 -2.65 -10.40 -11.31
C ARG A 33 -3.72 -9.34 -11.54
N LEU A 34 -3.43 -8.07 -11.24
CA LEU A 34 -4.34 -6.97 -11.50
C LEU A 34 -4.64 -6.80 -13.00
N LEU A 35 -3.64 -6.99 -13.87
CA LEU A 35 -3.83 -6.96 -15.33
C LEU A 35 -4.75 -8.09 -15.79
N GLU A 36 -4.60 -9.30 -15.25
CA GLU A 36 -5.50 -10.42 -15.55
C GLU A 36 -6.95 -10.10 -15.13
N LEU A 37 -7.12 -9.48 -13.96
CA LEU A 37 -8.43 -9.10 -13.43
C LEU A 37 -9.13 -8.01 -14.27
N GLU A 38 -8.35 -7.12 -14.88
CA GLU A 38 -8.85 -6.05 -15.76
C GLU A 38 -9.47 -6.60 -17.05
N MET A 39 -9.04 -7.78 -17.53
CA MET A 39 -9.49 -8.32 -18.82
C MET A 39 -10.83 -9.06 -18.78
N ALA A 40 -11.04 -9.94 -17.78
CA ALA A 40 -12.20 -10.83 -17.79
C ALA A 40 -12.63 -11.37 -16.41
N ALA A 41 -12.21 -10.75 -15.31
CA ALA A 41 -12.52 -11.28 -13.98
C ALA A 41 -13.94 -10.97 -13.51
N SER A 42 -14.50 -11.94 -12.79
CA SER A 42 -15.76 -11.81 -12.06
C SER A 42 -15.65 -10.82 -10.88
N ALA A 43 -16.80 -10.35 -10.41
CA ALA A 43 -16.86 -9.52 -9.20
C ALA A 43 -16.27 -10.23 -7.96
N GLU A 44 -16.42 -11.55 -7.88
CA GLU A 44 -15.87 -12.36 -6.79
C GLU A 44 -14.33 -12.37 -6.81
N GLU A 45 -13.72 -12.58 -7.97
CA GLU A 45 -12.25 -12.57 -8.11
C GLU A 45 -11.66 -11.20 -7.78
N ARG A 46 -12.36 -10.12 -8.15
CA ARG A 46 -11.98 -8.74 -7.79
C ARG A 46 -12.06 -8.52 -6.28
N ALA A 47 -13.14 -8.97 -5.65
CA ALA A 47 -13.32 -8.85 -4.20
C ALA A 47 -12.26 -9.66 -3.42
N GLN A 48 -11.89 -10.85 -3.91
CA GLN A 48 -10.83 -11.66 -3.32
C GLN A 48 -9.46 -10.98 -3.42
N PHE A 49 -9.16 -10.38 -4.57
CA PHE A 49 -7.93 -9.62 -4.77
C PHE A 49 -7.89 -8.36 -3.90
N GLU A 50 -8.98 -7.59 -3.84
CA GLU A 50 -9.13 -6.45 -2.93
C GLU A 50 -8.85 -6.85 -1.48
N LYS A 51 -9.46 -7.96 -1.02
CA LYS A 51 -9.24 -8.50 0.32
C LYS A 51 -7.77 -8.85 0.54
N GLN A 52 -7.10 -9.50 -0.42
CA GLN A 52 -5.69 -9.85 -0.34
C GLN A 52 -4.81 -8.60 -0.14
N VAL A 53 -5.05 -7.54 -0.91
CA VAL A 53 -4.29 -6.28 -0.80
C VAL A 53 -4.56 -5.61 0.55
N HIS A 54 -5.81 -5.61 1.03
CA HIS A 54 -6.14 -5.09 2.36
C HIS A 54 -5.48 -5.88 3.49
N GLU A 55 -5.44 -7.20 3.41
CA GLU A 55 -4.74 -8.05 4.38
C GLU A 55 -3.24 -7.75 4.41
N LEU A 56 -2.61 -7.57 3.25
CA LEU A 56 -1.21 -7.17 3.16
C LEU A 56 -0.97 -5.83 3.86
N MET A 57 -1.81 -4.82 3.56
CA MET A 57 -1.71 -3.50 4.20
C MET A 57 -1.91 -3.59 5.72
N GLY A 58 -2.84 -4.43 6.18
CA GLY A 58 -3.10 -4.69 7.59
C GLY A 58 -1.90 -5.31 8.30
N ARG A 59 -1.26 -6.33 7.70
CA ARG A 59 -0.03 -6.95 8.25
C ARG A 59 1.09 -5.93 8.39
N GLN A 60 1.35 -5.15 7.33
CA GLN A 60 2.36 -4.10 7.35
C GLN A 60 2.08 -3.04 8.42
N PHE A 61 0.82 -2.69 8.65
CA PHE A 61 0.46 -1.75 9.72
C PHE A 61 0.77 -2.31 11.10
N LEU A 62 0.43 -3.57 11.35
CA LEU A 62 0.69 -4.20 12.65
C LEU A 62 2.19 -4.19 12.98
N GLU A 63 3.05 -4.44 11.97
CA GLU A 63 4.51 -4.43 12.12
C GLU A 63 5.09 -3.09 12.59
N VAL A 64 4.47 -1.97 12.23
CA VAL A 64 4.99 -0.62 12.54
C VAL A 64 4.09 0.20 13.46
N SER A 65 3.02 -0.39 13.98
CA SER A 65 1.98 0.33 14.74
C SER A 65 2.54 1.04 15.98
N GLU A 66 3.48 0.42 16.69
CA GLU A 66 4.17 1.02 17.83
C GLU A 66 5.11 2.15 17.40
N ASP A 67 5.79 2.00 16.26
CA ASP A 67 6.68 3.01 15.70
C ASP A 67 5.91 4.26 15.27
N ILE A 68 4.73 4.10 14.67
CA ILE A 68 3.83 5.21 14.31
C ILE A 68 3.48 6.00 15.58
N GLN A 69 3.14 5.32 16.67
CA GLN A 69 2.84 5.99 17.93
C GLN A 69 4.07 6.69 18.53
N ALA A 70 5.25 6.08 18.44
CA ALA A 70 6.50 6.71 18.87
C ALA A 70 6.80 7.98 18.05
N TYR A 71 6.58 7.93 16.74
CA TYR A 71 6.76 9.05 15.82
C TYR A 71 5.78 10.19 16.12
N ALA A 72 4.49 9.89 16.30
CA ALA A 72 3.47 10.88 16.63
C ALA A 72 3.76 11.62 17.96
N ARG A 73 4.47 10.97 18.89
CA ARG A 73 4.91 11.57 20.16
C ARG A 73 6.27 12.28 20.09
N GLY A 74 6.91 12.33 18.91
CA GLY A 74 8.25 12.90 18.74
C GLY A 74 9.36 12.08 19.40
N LYS A 75 9.13 10.77 19.62
CA LYS A 75 10.05 9.86 20.33
C LYS A 75 10.65 8.76 19.43
N ALA A 76 10.32 8.76 18.14
CA ALA A 76 10.88 7.80 17.21
C ALA A 76 12.39 8.03 17.02
N SER A 77 13.16 6.95 17.07
CA SER A 77 14.57 6.96 16.66
C SER A 77 14.71 7.13 15.16
N LEU A 78 15.91 7.48 14.69
CA LEU A 78 16.20 7.56 13.25
C LEU A 78 15.91 6.24 12.52
N GLY A 79 16.19 5.10 13.16
CA GLY A 79 15.87 3.78 12.59
C GLY A 79 14.36 3.58 12.41
N GLN A 80 13.56 3.98 13.41
CA GLN A 80 12.10 3.92 13.32
C GLN A 80 11.56 4.88 12.25
N VAL A 81 12.13 6.08 12.12
CA VAL A 81 11.75 7.00 11.03
C VAL A 81 12.02 6.37 9.66
N THR A 82 13.17 5.72 9.46
CA THR A 82 13.49 5.02 8.21
C THR A 82 12.51 3.88 7.92
N LEU A 83 12.16 3.08 8.93
CA LEU A 83 11.13 2.03 8.80
C LEU A 83 9.77 2.60 8.41
N LEU A 84 9.38 3.72 9.02
CA LEU A 84 8.12 4.39 8.71
C LEU A 84 8.10 5.03 7.33
N LYS A 85 9.23 5.54 6.83
CA LYS A 85 9.37 5.99 5.43
C LYS A 85 9.14 4.83 4.46
N GLU A 86 9.76 3.68 4.73
CA GLU A 86 9.56 2.48 3.92
C GLU A 86 8.10 2.04 3.92
N TYR A 87 7.49 1.92 5.11
CA TYR A 87 6.07 1.61 5.28
C TYR A 87 5.18 2.58 4.49
N TYR A 88 5.43 3.88 4.61
CA TYR A 88 4.65 4.89 3.91
C TYR A 88 4.69 4.70 2.38
N VAL A 89 5.85 4.38 1.81
CA VAL A 89 6.00 4.12 0.37
C VAL A 89 5.29 2.83 -0.03
N LYS A 90 5.41 1.76 0.77
CA LYS A 90 4.70 0.48 0.56
C LYS A 90 3.18 0.68 0.52
N GLN A 91 2.64 1.45 1.45
CA GLN A 91 1.21 1.76 1.53
C GLN A 91 0.74 2.57 0.32
N LYS A 92 1.50 3.60 -0.10
CA LYS A 92 1.18 4.35 -1.33
C LYS A 92 1.15 3.46 -2.57
N TYR A 93 2.01 2.44 -2.63
CA TYR A 93 2.01 1.48 -3.73
C TYR A 93 0.74 0.63 -3.71
N CYS A 94 0.38 0.05 -2.56
CA CYS A 94 -0.84 -0.74 -2.41
C CYS A 94 -2.10 0.10 -2.75
N LEU A 95 -2.14 1.36 -2.32
CA LEU A 95 -3.24 2.26 -2.64
C LEU A 95 -3.41 2.51 -4.14
N ARG A 96 -2.30 2.59 -4.91
CA ARG A 96 -2.38 2.73 -6.37
C ARG A 96 -2.93 1.47 -7.04
N ILE A 97 -2.57 0.28 -6.53
CA ILE A 97 -3.15 -0.99 -7.00
C ILE A 97 -4.67 -0.99 -6.77
N MET A 98 -5.10 -0.59 -5.56
CA MET A 98 -6.51 -0.48 -5.19
C MET A 98 -7.28 0.55 -6.02
N GLU A 99 -6.69 1.72 -6.27
CA GLU A 99 -7.27 2.76 -7.12
C GLU A 99 -7.47 2.26 -8.56
N ARG A 100 -6.49 1.53 -9.09
CA ARG A 100 -6.59 0.93 -10.42
C ARG A 100 -7.67 -0.14 -10.47
N LEU A 101 -7.74 -1.03 -9.47
CA LEU A 101 -8.83 -2.01 -9.32
C LEU A 101 -10.22 -1.35 -9.34
N SER A 102 -10.40 -0.30 -8.54
CA SER A 102 -11.65 0.47 -8.49
C SER A 102 -11.98 1.15 -9.81
N THR A 103 -10.97 1.64 -10.54
CA THR A 103 -11.14 2.38 -11.79
C THR A 103 -11.77 1.51 -12.88
N PHE A 104 -11.27 0.28 -13.09
CA PHE A 104 -11.87 -0.60 -14.10
C PHE A 104 -13.13 -1.30 -13.61
N ALA A 105 -13.26 -1.60 -12.31
CA ALA A 105 -14.52 -2.10 -11.76
C ALA A 105 -15.69 -1.13 -12.00
N SER A 106 -15.42 0.18 -12.00
CA SER A 106 -16.42 1.21 -12.32
C SER A 106 -16.71 1.32 -13.83
N ARG A 107 -15.77 0.95 -14.71
CA ARG A 107 -15.96 0.97 -16.17
C ARG A 107 -16.89 -0.14 -16.65
N ASP A 108 -16.81 -1.32 -16.04
CA ASP A 108 -17.65 -2.48 -16.40
C ASP A 108 -19.12 -2.31 -16.02
N GLN A 109 -19.44 -1.46 -15.03
CA GLN A 109 -20.83 -1.19 -14.64
C GLN A 109 -21.58 -0.29 -15.63
N VAL A 110 -20.88 0.28 -16.60
CA VAL A 110 -21.42 1.24 -17.59
C VAL A 110 -21.49 0.64 -19.00
N SER A 111 -21.10 -0.64 -19.18
CA SER A 111 -21.17 -1.35 -20.48
C SER A 111 -22.28 -2.38 -20.53
#